data_AF-A0A8D2JTM7-F1
#
_entry.id   AF-A0A8D2JTM7-F1
#
_cell.length_a   1.000
_cell.length_b   1.000
_cell.length_c   1.000
_cell.angle_alpha   90.00
_cell.angle_beta   90.00
_cell.angle_gamma   90.00
#
_symmetry.space_group_name_H-M   'P 1'
#
loop_
_entity.id
_entity.type
_entity.pdbx_description
1 polymer ?
#
loop_
_entity_poly.entity_id
_entity_poly.type
_entity_poly.pdbx_seq_one_letter_code
_entity_poly.pdbx_strand_id
1 'polypeptide(L)'
;MSFTLHLKSRLPTALRSLILQKKPNIRNTSSMAGELRPASLVVLPRSLAPAFERFCQANTGPLPLLGQSEPEKWMLPAQGAVSETRVDRPQFWKYEFGACTGSLASLEQYSEQLKDMVAFLLGCSFSLEEALEKAGLPRRDPAGHSQAAAYKTTVPCVTHAGFCCPLVVTMRPIPKDKLERLVQACCSLGGEQEQPVHIGNPELLGIKELSKPAYGDAVVCSPGEVPVFWPSPLTSLGALSSCETPLAFASIPGCTVMTDLKDTKAAAGCLTPERIPEVHHISQDPLHYSIASVSASQKIRELESVIGIDPGNRGIGHLLCKDELLKASLSLSHARSVLITTGFPTHFNHEPPEETDGPPGAVALAAFLQALEKEVAIIVDQRAWNLHQKIVEDAVEQGVLKTPIPILTYQGGSVEAAQAFLCKDGDPQTPRFDHLVAIERAGRAADGNYYNARKMNIKHLVDPIDDLFLAAKKIPRISSTGVGDGGNELGMGKVKEAVRRHIRHGDVIACDVEADFAVIAGVSNWGGYALACALYILYSCAVHSQYLRKAVGPSRAPGDQAWTQALPSVIKEEKMLGILVQHRVRSGISGVVGMEVDGLPFHNTHAEMIQKLVDVTRAQV
;
A
#
# COMPACT_ATOMS: atom_id res chain seq x y z
N MET A 1 9.48 27.66 0.50
CA MET A 1 10.86 28.13 0.17
C MET A 1 11.71 26.92 -0.16
N SER A 2 12.49 27.01 -1.24
CA SER A 2 13.10 25.90 -1.98
C SER A 2 14.12 25.07 -1.19
N PHE A 3 13.84 23.76 -1.03
CA PHE A 3 14.87 22.76 -0.79
C PHE A 3 15.49 22.36 -2.13
N THR A 4 16.45 23.16 -2.58
CA THR A 4 17.29 22.84 -3.74
C THR A 4 18.34 21.83 -3.25
N LEU A 5 18.03 20.52 -3.30
CA LEU A 5 19.05 19.49 -3.15
C LEU A 5 20.03 19.62 -4.32
N HIS A 6 21.28 19.97 -3.98
CA HIS A 6 22.41 20.05 -4.91
C HIS A 6 22.69 18.68 -5.55
N LEU A 7 22.04 18.39 -6.67
CA LEU A 7 22.51 17.41 -7.67
C LEU A 7 22.99 18.16 -8.91
N LYS A 8 24.08 18.91 -8.76
CA LYS A 8 24.94 19.31 -9.88
C LYS A 8 26.25 18.55 -9.80
N SER A 9 26.21 17.22 -9.76
CA SER A 9 27.40 16.46 -10.15
C SER A 9 27.43 16.40 -11.67
N ARG A 10 27.94 17.46 -12.30
CA ARG A 10 28.55 17.29 -13.62
C ARG A 10 29.67 16.28 -13.39
N LEU A 11 29.57 15.09 -13.99
CA LEU A 11 30.65 14.12 -13.86
C LEU A 11 31.94 14.82 -14.31
N PRO A 12 33.03 14.74 -13.53
CA PRO A 12 34.34 15.14 -14.01
C PRO A 12 34.65 14.43 -15.33
N THR A 13 35.74 14.83 -15.97
CA THR A 13 36.35 14.36 -17.24
C THR A 13 36.63 12.84 -17.36
N ALA A 14 35.92 12.00 -16.60
CA ALA A 14 36.08 10.57 -16.32
C ALA A 14 35.22 9.64 -17.21
N LEU A 15 34.58 10.13 -18.27
CA LEU A 15 34.12 9.28 -19.39
C LEU A 15 35.31 8.93 -20.30
N ARG A 16 36.41 8.38 -19.76
CA ARG A 16 37.62 8.09 -20.56
C ARG A 16 37.62 6.69 -21.19
N SER A 17 36.81 5.76 -20.71
CA SER A 17 36.65 4.41 -21.29
C SER A 17 35.50 3.64 -20.63
N LEU A 18 34.33 3.57 -21.27
CA LEU A 18 33.24 2.71 -20.78
C LEU A 18 33.40 1.27 -21.30
N ILE A 19 34.00 0.36 -20.53
CA ILE A 19 34.05 -1.05 -20.93
C ILE A 19 32.72 -1.71 -20.54
N LEU A 20 31.89 -2.04 -21.52
CA LEU A 20 30.70 -2.88 -21.33
C LEU A 20 31.16 -4.33 -21.10
N GLN A 21 31.10 -4.77 -19.84
CA GLN A 21 31.42 -6.15 -19.49
C GLN A 21 30.16 -7.00 -19.43
N LYS A 22 30.20 -8.16 -20.11
CA LYS A 22 29.31 -9.29 -19.76
C LYS A 22 30.13 -10.20 -18.84
N LYS A 23 29.76 -10.28 -17.56
CA LYS A 23 30.51 -10.95 -16.46
C LYS A 23 31.44 -12.07 -16.94
N PRO A 24 32.77 -11.91 -16.80
CA PRO A 24 33.71 -13.03 -16.74
C PRO A 24 34.34 -13.11 -15.34
N ASN A 25 34.72 -14.31 -14.95
CA ASN A 25 35.37 -14.69 -13.70
C ASN A 25 36.22 -13.60 -13.02
N ILE A 26 36.00 -13.48 -11.71
CA ILE A 26 36.85 -12.78 -10.74
C ILE A 26 38.32 -13.12 -11.04
N ARG A 27 39.06 -12.14 -11.53
CA ARG A 27 40.52 -12.15 -11.47
C ARG A 27 40.95 -10.98 -10.60
N ASN A 28 41.59 -11.33 -9.49
CA ASN A 28 42.32 -10.43 -8.60
C ASN A 28 43.09 -9.39 -9.41
N THR A 29 42.68 -8.13 -9.33
CA THR A 29 43.58 -7.00 -9.48
C THR A 29 43.82 -6.42 -8.09
N SER A 30 44.82 -7.01 -7.42
CA SER A 30 45.46 -6.41 -6.27
C SER A 30 46.12 -5.10 -6.70
N SER A 31 45.57 -3.99 -6.20
CA SER A 31 46.23 -2.74 -5.78
C SER A 31 45.39 -1.53 -6.21
N MET A 32 44.97 -0.71 -5.23
CA MET A 32 44.16 0.52 -5.33
C MET A 32 42.64 0.30 -5.47
N ALA A 33 42.02 -0.34 -4.46
CA ALA A 33 40.58 -0.63 -4.45
C ALA A 33 39.72 0.61 -4.13
N GLY A 34 39.22 1.27 -5.18
CA GLY A 34 37.92 1.95 -5.16
C GLY A 34 36.91 1.05 -5.87
N GLU A 35 35.80 0.69 -5.22
CA GLU A 35 34.79 -0.20 -5.80
C GLU A 35 34.05 0.50 -6.96
N LEU A 36 34.08 -0.10 -8.15
CA LEU A 36 33.39 0.38 -9.36
C LEU A 36 31.90 -0.02 -9.31
N ARG A 37 30.98 0.89 -9.67
CA ARG A 37 29.53 0.61 -9.67
C ARG A 37 28.98 0.31 -11.06
N PRO A 38 28.23 -0.79 -11.27
CA PRO A 38 27.55 -1.07 -12.54
C PRO A 38 26.33 -0.17 -12.72
N ALA A 39 26.15 0.32 -13.95
CA ALA A 39 25.03 1.18 -14.36
C ALA A 39 24.45 0.69 -15.70
N SER A 40 23.15 0.90 -15.87
CA SER A 40 22.48 0.79 -17.18
C SER A 40 22.63 2.12 -17.93
N LEU A 41 22.69 2.04 -19.25
CA LEU A 41 22.86 3.20 -20.11
C LEU A 41 21.57 3.47 -20.90
N VAL A 42 21.17 4.74 -20.96
CA VAL A 42 20.14 5.24 -21.88
C VAL A 42 20.73 6.41 -22.66
N VAL A 43 20.58 6.43 -23.97
CA VAL A 43 21.09 7.51 -24.85
C VAL A 43 19.93 8.04 -25.68
N LEU A 44 19.69 9.34 -25.61
CA LEU A 44 18.56 10.01 -26.26
C LEU A 44 18.92 11.42 -26.74
N PRO A 45 18.16 12.01 -27.68
CA PRO A 45 18.48 13.34 -28.21
C PRO A 45 18.46 14.43 -27.15
N ARG A 46 19.36 15.41 -27.27
CA ARG A 46 19.54 16.51 -26.32
C ARG A 46 18.24 17.26 -26.00
N SER A 47 17.34 17.39 -26.99
CA SER A 47 16.03 18.03 -26.82
C SER A 47 15.13 17.36 -25.77
N LEU A 48 15.26 16.04 -25.59
CA LEU A 48 14.46 15.25 -24.65
C LEU A 48 15.14 15.09 -23.28
N ALA A 49 16.41 15.48 -23.13
CA ALA A 49 17.17 15.29 -21.89
C ALA A 49 16.50 15.93 -20.65
N PRO A 50 16.01 17.19 -20.68
CA PRO A 50 15.35 17.78 -19.52
C PRO A 50 14.00 17.14 -19.16
N ALA A 51 13.35 16.47 -20.12
CA ALA A 51 12.12 15.73 -19.88
C ALA A 51 12.44 14.37 -19.26
N PHE A 52 13.43 13.65 -19.78
CA PHE A 52 13.85 12.37 -19.24
C PHE A 52 14.44 12.48 -17.83
N GLU A 53 15.23 13.53 -17.56
CA GLU A 53 15.76 13.81 -16.22
C GLU A 53 14.63 13.97 -15.19
N ARG A 54 13.61 14.78 -15.51
CA ARG A 54 12.43 14.97 -14.66
C ARG A 54 11.61 13.70 -14.52
N PHE A 55 11.50 12.90 -15.58
CA PHE A 55 10.87 11.58 -15.51
C PHE A 55 11.62 10.65 -14.55
N CYS A 56 12.96 10.62 -14.58
CA CYS A 56 13.75 9.84 -13.62
C CYS A 56 13.59 10.36 -12.18
N GLN A 57 13.62 11.68 -11.98
CA GLN A 57 13.41 12.31 -10.66
C GLN A 57 12.02 12.03 -10.08
N ALA A 58 10.99 11.91 -10.92
CA ALA A 58 9.65 11.52 -10.50
C ALA A 58 9.51 10.01 -10.25
N ASN A 59 10.48 9.19 -10.67
CA ASN A 59 10.42 7.73 -10.62
C ASN A 59 11.75 7.15 -10.08
N THR A 60 12.22 7.69 -8.96
CA THR A 60 13.55 7.42 -8.38
C THR A 60 13.78 5.97 -7.98
N GLY A 61 12.72 5.22 -7.64
CA GLY A 61 12.80 3.79 -7.37
C GLY A 61 13.28 2.98 -8.58
N PRO A 62 12.53 2.95 -9.70
CA PRO A 62 12.96 2.22 -10.90
C PRO A 62 14.04 2.93 -11.73
N LEU A 63 14.16 4.26 -11.66
CA LEU A 63 15.07 5.05 -12.49
C LEU A 63 16.05 5.90 -11.65
N PRO A 64 16.92 5.27 -10.86
CA PRO A 64 17.88 5.95 -10.02
C PRO A 64 18.97 6.60 -10.90
N LEU A 65 18.81 7.90 -11.19
CA LEU A 65 19.74 8.63 -12.04
C LEU A 65 21.06 8.90 -11.31
N LEU A 66 22.16 8.29 -11.79
CA LEU A 66 23.51 8.48 -11.24
C LEU A 66 24.23 9.67 -11.87
N GLY A 67 23.90 9.99 -13.12
CA GLY A 67 24.48 11.11 -13.83
C GLY A 67 24.15 11.10 -15.31
N GLN A 68 24.56 12.17 -15.98
CA GLN A 68 24.40 12.33 -17.43
C GLN A 68 25.67 12.91 -18.06
N SER A 69 25.92 12.60 -19.32
CA SER A 69 27.02 13.17 -20.09
C SER A 69 26.74 14.63 -20.48
N GLU A 70 27.80 15.41 -20.70
CA GLU A 70 27.66 16.64 -21.47
C GLU A 70 27.48 16.28 -22.97
N PRO A 71 26.63 17.00 -23.71
CA PRO A 71 26.58 16.89 -25.18
C PRO A 71 27.98 17.05 -25.77
N GLU A 72 28.28 16.36 -26.87
CA GLU A 72 29.57 16.40 -27.61
C GLU A 72 30.81 15.85 -26.87
N LYS A 73 30.79 15.73 -25.54
CA LYS A 73 31.88 15.15 -24.73
C LYS A 73 31.75 13.64 -24.51
N TRP A 74 30.72 13.03 -25.07
CA TRP A 74 30.55 11.59 -25.08
C TRP A 74 31.57 10.95 -26.02
N MET A 75 32.62 10.33 -25.47
CA MET A 75 33.52 9.47 -26.23
C MET A 75 33.09 8.01 -26.10
N LEU A 76 32.95 7.34 -27.24
CA LEU A 76 32.83 5.88 -27.29
C LEU A 76 34.06 5.26 -26.62
N PRO A 77 33.92 4.15 -25.89
CA PRO A 77 35.09 3.42 -25.40
C PRO A 77 35.98 3.05 -26.58
N ALA A 78 37.25 3.46 -26.55
CA ALA A 78 38.27 2.81 -27.37
C ALA A 78 38.29 1.32 -26.95
N GLN A 79 38.34 0.41 -27.92
CA GLN A 79 38.52 -1.02 -27.67
C GLN A 79 39.85 -1.21 -26.91
N GLY A 80 39.82 -1.20 -25.58
CA GLY A 80 40.91 -1.69 -24.77
C GLY A 80 41.09 -3.16 -25.10
N ALA A 81 42.32 -3.62 -25.30
CA ALA A 81 42.70 -4.97 -25.70
C ALA A 81 41.96 -6.07 -24.90
N VAL A 82 40.76 -6.43 -25.35
CA VAL A 82 40.01 -7.59 -24.90
C VAL A 82 40.20 -8.62 -25.99
N SER A 83 40.80 -9.76 -25.62
CA SER A 83 41.08 -10.92 -26.47
C SER A 83 40.05 -11.08 -27.60
N GLU A 84 40.56 -11.15 -28.84
CA GLU A 84 39.90 -11.11 -30.16
C GLU A 84 38.79 -12.15 -30.43
N THR A 85 38.23 -12.80 -29.41
CA THR A 85 37.27 -13.90 -29.57
C THR A 85 35.79 -13.50 -29.39
N ARG A 86 35.43 -12.20 -29.26
CA ARG A 86 34.06 -11.79 -28.87
C ARG A 86 33.48 -10.52 -29.55
N VAL A 87 33.87 -10.20 -30.77
CA VAL A 87 33.48 -8.94 -31.45
C VAL A 87 31.99 -8.89 -31.89
N ASP A 88 31.29 -10.03 -31.97
CA ASP A 88 29.95 -10.10 -32.61
C ASP A 88 28.73 -10.14 -31.67
N ARG A 89 28.86 -9.78 -30.38
CA ARG A 89 27.71 -9.85 -29.46
C ARG A 89 27.00 -8.50 -29.29
N PRO A 90 25.66 -8.46 -29.37
CA PRO A 90 24.91 -7.23 -29.17
C PRO A 90 25.04 -6.74 -27.72
N GLN A 91 25.25 -5.43 -27.57
CA GLN A 91 25.40 -4.71 -26.30
C GLN A 91 24.34 -3.63 -26.09
N PHE A 92 23.76 -3.13 -27.18
CA PHE A 92 22.76 -2.06 -27.15
C PHE A 92 21.49 -2.48 -27.91
N TRP A 93 20.34 -2.00 -27.44
CA TRP A 93 19.12 -1.95 -28.22
C TRP A 93 18.97 -0.60 -28.88
N LYS A 94 18.54 -0.62 -30.14
CA LYS A 94 18.22 0.55 -30.95
C LYS A 94 16.71 0.76 -30.96
N TYR A 95 16.30 1.98 -30.68
CA TYR A 95 14.91 2.42 -30.73
C TYR A 95 14.74 3.49 -31.80
N GLU A 96 13.74 3.32 -32.65
CA GLU A 96 13.34 4.30 -33.67
C GLU A 96 11.83 4.49 -33.60
N PHE A 97 11.40 5.73 -33.37
CA PHE A 97 9.99 6.11 -33.23
C PHE A 97 9.24 5.23 -32.20
N GLY A 98 9.91 4.93 -31.08
CA GLY A 98 9.37 4.11 -30.00
C GLY A 98 9.41 2.59 -30.22
N ALA A 99 9.77 2.12 -31.43
CA ALA A 99 9.93 0.69 -31.71
C ALA A 99 11.38 0.24 -31.49
N CYS A 100 11.58 -0.92 -30.83
CA CYS A 100 12.91 -1.55 -30.77
C CYS A 100 13.21 -2.19 -32.12
N THR A 101 14.06 -1.56 -32.94
CA THR A 101 14.33 -1.96 -34.34
C THR A 101 15.53 -2.87 -34.51
N GLY A 102 16.34 -3.08 -33.47
CA GLY A 102 17.44 -4.03 -33.53
C GLY A 102 18.37 -4.00 -32.33
N SER A 103 19.37 -4.89 -32.37
CA SER A 103 20.42 -4.97 -31.38
C SER A 103 21.79 -4.73 -32.02
N LEU A 104 22.63 -3.91 -31.39
CA LEU A 104 23.91 -3.45 -31.91
C LEU A 104 25.06 -3.88 -30.99
N ALA A 105 26.18 -4.32 -31.56
CA ALA A 105 27.39 -4.63 -30.80
C ALA A 105 28.17 -3.37 -30.39
N SER A 106 28.09 -2.30 -31.19
CA SER A 106 28.74 -1.00 -30.96
C SER A 106 27.85 0.14 -31.50
N LEU A 107 28.06 1.35 -30.98
CA LEU A 107 27.39 2.57 -31.44
C LEU A 107 28.27 3.41 -32.39
N GLU A 108 29.43 2.91 -32.82
CA GLU A 108 30.38 3.60 -33.71
C GLU A 108 29.76 4.10 -35.02
N GLN A 109 28.83 3.33 -35.60
CA GLN A 109 28.13 3.69 -36.84
C GLN A 109 27.22 4.92 -36.70
N TYR A 110 26.96 5.37 -35.47
CA TYR A 110 26.10 6.51 -35.15
C TYR A 110 26.89 7.70 -34.59
N SER A 111 28.22 7.74 -34.81
CA SER A 111 29.12 8.75 -34.24
C SER A 111 28.69 10.20 -34.51
N GLU A 112 28.14 10.50 -35.69
CA GLU A 112 27.62 11.83 -36.01
C GLU A 112 26.34 12.16 -35.23
N GLN A 113 25.39 11.22 -35.18
CA GLN A 113 24.13 11.40 -34.42
C GLN A 113 24.39 11.54 -32.93
N LEU A 114 25.37 10.80 -32.38
CA LEU A 114 25.75 10.82 -30.97
C LEU A 114 26.24 12.20 -30.51
N LYS A 115 26.67 13.10 -31.42
CA LYS A 115 27.10 14.46 -31.06
C LYS A 115 25.97 15.28 -30.42
N ASP A 116 24.73 15.09 -30.86
CA ASP A 116 23.54 15.76 -30.32
C ASP A 116 22.72 14.87 -29.36
N MET A 117 23.34 13.82 -28.82
CA MET A 117 22.70 12.94 -27.84
C MET A 117 23.29 13.11 -26.43
N VAL A 118 22.49 12.76 -25.44
CA VAL A 118 22.86 12.74 -24.03
C VAL A 118 22.74 11.31 -23.53
N ALA A 119 23.79 10.85 -22.86
CA ALA A 119 23.83 9.57 -22.19
C ALA A 119 23.48 9.73 -20.70
N PHE A 120 22.55 8.90 -20.23
CA PHE A 120 22.11 8.81 -18.85
C PHE A 120 22.58 7.48 -18.24
N LEU A 121 23.20 7.57 -17.07
CA LEU A 121 23.62 6.42 -16.28
C LEU A 121 22.59 6.17 -15.20
N LEU A 122 21.92 5.02 -15.26
CA LEU A 122 20.94 4.58 -14.28
C LEU A 122 21.57 3.52 -13.38
N GLY A 123 21.38 3.66 -12.08
CA GLY A 123 21.93 2.72 -11.10
C GLY A 123 21.36 1.32 -11.26
N CYS A 124 22.23 0.30 -11.21
CA CYS A 124 21.81 -1.09 -11.08
C CYS A 124 21.83 -1.51 -9.60
N SER A 125 20.87 -2.33 -9.17
CA SER A 125 20.67 -2.81 -7.79
C SER A 125 21.70 -3.87 -7.36
N PHE A 126 22.99 -3.52 -7.39
CA PHE A 126 24.08 -4.42 -6.97
C PHE A 126 24.04 -4.77 -5.48
N SER A 127 23.61 -3.80 -4.67
CA SER A 127 23.37 -3.90 -3.22
C SER A 127 22.33 -4.95 -2.83
N LEU A 128 21.40 -5.34 -3.71
CA LEU A 128 20.43 -6.39 -3.39
C LEU A 128 21.10 -7.74 -3.10
N GLU A 129 22.18 -8.08 -3.81
CA GLU A 129 22.92 -9.33 -3.58
C GLU A 129 23.67 -9.30 -2.24
N GLU A 130 24.09 -8.12 -1.76
CA GLU A 130 24.64 -7.94 -0.41
C GLU A 130 23.54 -8.08 0.66
N ALA A 131 22.34 -7.54 0.42
CA ALA A 131 21.20 -7.70 1.34
C ALA A 131 20.78 -9.17 1.47
N LEU A 132 20.72 -9.90 0.34
CA LEU A 132 20.43 -11.34 0.33
C LEU A 132 21.45 -12.11 1.17
N GLU A 133 22.75 -11.84 1.00
CA GLU A 133 23.78 -12.50 1.79
C GLU A 133 23.69 -12.17 3.28
N LYS A 134 23.45 -10.89 3.66
CA LYS A 134 23.22 -10.49 5.06
C LYS A 134 22.00 -11.17 5.67
N ALA A 135 20.99 -11.48 4.86
CA ALA A 135 19.82 -12.25 5.25
C ALA A 135 20.06 -13.78 5.32
N GLY A 136 21.28 -14.24 5.00
CA GLY A 136 21.62 -15.66 4.95
C GLY A 136 20.99 -16.37 3.76
N LEU A 137 20.77 -15.67 2.65
CA LEU A 137 20.29 -16.19 1.38
C LEU A 137 21.46 -16.28 0.39
N PRO A 138 21.50 -17.31 -0.47
CA PRO A 138 22.54 -17.44 -1.47
C PRO A 138 22.45 -16.29 -2.47
N ARG A 139 23.61 -15.72 -2.82
CA ARG A 139 23.73 -14.87 -4.00
C ARG A 139 23.41 -15.68 -5.24
N ARG A 140 22.99 -15.02 -6.31
CA ARG A 140 22.85 -15.68 -7.61
C ARG A 140 24.19 -16.28 -8.05
N ASP A 141 24.17 -17.53 -8.50
CA ASP A 141 25.35 -18.20 -9.05
C ASP A 141 25.99 -17.34 -10.17
N PRO A 142 27.24 -16.90 -10.02
CA PRO A 142 27.95 -16.17 -11.06
C PRO A 142 28.15 -16.98 -12.36
N ALA A 143 28.18 -18.31 -12.27
CA ALA A 143 28.37 -19.22 -13.40
C ALA A 143 27.05 -19.54 -14.12
N GLY A 144 25.91 -19.47 -13.43
CA GLY A 144 24.58 -19.62 -14.01
C GLY A 144 24.29 -18.47 -14.98
N HIS A 145 24.12 -18.78 -16.27
CA HIS A 145 23.90 -17.78 -17.33
C HIS A 145 22.54 -17.05 -17.24
N SER A 146 21.81 -17.21 -16.14
CA SER A 146 20.42 -16.79 -16.03
C SER A 146 20.26 -15.34 -15.55
N GLN A 147 19.59 -14.52 -16.37
CA GLN A 147 19.26 -13.13 -16.07
C GLN A 147 18.08 -13.04 -15.08
N ALA A 148 17.93 -11.90 -14.38
CA ALA A 148 16.81 -11.71 -13.45
C ALA A 148 15.49 -11.72 -14.22
N ALA A 149 14.54 -12.56 -13.78
CA ALA A 149 13.19 -12.53 -14.29
C ALA A 149 12.60 -11.15 -14.03
N ALA A 150 12.32 -10.42 -15.09
CA ALA A 150 11.72 -9.10 -15.02
C ALA A 150 10.36 -9.09 -15.69
N TYR A 151 9.41 -8.38 -15.08
CA TYR A 151 8.01 -8.40 -15.45
C TYR A 151 7.51 -6.96 -15.62
N LYS A 152 6.73 -6.73 -16.68
CA LYS A 152 5.96 -5.49 -16.83
C LYS A 152 4.74 -5.59 -15.93
N THR A 153 4.51 -4.58 -15.11
CA THR A 153 3.36 -4.51 -14.21
C THR A 153 2.23 -3.69 -14.82
N THR A 154 1.08 -3.61 -14.14
CA THR A 154 0.02 -2.63 -14.43
C THR A 154 0.18 -1.31 -13.66
N VAL A 155 1.24 -1.18 -12.84
CA VAL A 155 1.51 0.02 -12.05
C VAL A 155 2.13 1.08 -12.97
N PRO A 156 1.47 2.24 -13.20
CA PRO A 156 2.04 3.27 -14.06
C PRO A 156 3.16 4.04 -13.35
N CYS A 157 4.22 4.37 -14.08
CA CYS A 157 5.16 5.41 -13.67
C CYS A 157 4.49 6.78 -13.71
N VAL A 158 5.04 7.74 -12.95
CA VAL A 158 4.61 9.14 -13.04
C VAL A 158 5.03 9.69 -14.39
N THR A 159 4.04 10.00 -15.22
CA THR A 159 4.23 10.51 -16.59
C THR A 159 4.86 11.89 -16.59
N HIS A 160 5.78 12.14 -17.52
CA HIS A 160 6.35 13.46 -17.74
C HIS A 160 6.73 13.68 -19.21
N ALA A 161 6.17 14.71 -19.86
CA ALA A 161 6.56 15.21 -21.18
C ALA A 161 6.92 14.11 -22.23
N GLY A 162 5.95 13.26 -22.58
CA GLY A 162 6.13 12.18 -23.57
C GLY A 162 6.68 10.86 -23.00
N PHE A 163 7.15 10.84 -21.75
CA PHE A 163 7.54 9.62 -21.07
C PHE A 163 6.39 9.07 -20.24
N CYS A 164 5.83 7.92 -20.64
CA CYS A 164 4.81 7.18 -19.92
C CYS A 164 5.01 5.67 -20.12
N CYS A 165 5.16 4.93 -19.03
CA CYS A 165 5.30 3.48 -19.12
C CYS A 165 4.89 2.79 -17.82
N PRO A 166 4.57 1.48 -17.87
CA PRO A 166 4.42 0.70 -16.66
C PRO A 166 5.78 0.47 -15.97
N LEU A 167 5.75 0.40 -14.65
CA LEU A 167 6.86 -0.06 -13.83
C LEU A 167 7.26 -1.48 -14.25
N VAL A 168 8.57 -1.70 -14.40
CA VAL A 168 9.15 -3.03 -14.56
C VAL A 168 9.77 -3.45 -13.23
N VAL A 169 9.47 -4.68 -12.80
CA VAL A 169 9.99 -5.26 -11.55
C VAL A 169 10.82 -6.49 -11.83
N THR A 170 11.78 -6.78 -10.97
CA THR A 170 12.43 -8.11 -10.88
C THR A 170 11.87 -8.89 -9.72
N MET A 171 11.86 -10.21 -9.80
CA MET A 171 11.29 -11.08 -8.76
C MET A 171 12.33 -12.08 -8.23
N ARG A 172 12.31 -12.33 -6.90
CA ARG A 172 13.00 -13.45 -6.26
C ARG A 172 12.05 -14.23 -5.35
N PRO A 173 12.09 -15.57 -5.36
CA PRO A 173 11.43 -16.39 -4.35
C PRO A 173 12.26 -16.35 -3.06
N ILE A 174 11.61 -16.00 -1.95
CA ILE A 174 12.24 -15.85 -0.64
C ILE A 174 11.55 -16.76 0.37
N PRO A 175 12.27 -17.61 1.13
CA PRO A 175 11.69 -18.36 2.24
C PRO A 175 10.95 -17.45 3.22
N LYS A 176 9.74 -17.83 3.62
CA LYS A 176 8.86 -17.01 4.46
C LYS A 176 9.53 -16.53 5.76
N ASP A 177 10.33 -17.37 6.39
CA ASP A 177 11.08 -17.11 7.63
C ASP A 177 12.21 -16.08 7.47
N LYS A 178 12.62 -15.77 6.24
CA LYS A 178 13.70 -14.82 5.93
C LYS A 178 13.22 -13.47 5.41
N LEU A 179 11.91 -13.29 5.19
CA LEU A 179 11.34 -12.08 4.63
C LEU A 179 11.73 -10.83 5.43
N GLU A 180 11.41 -10.80 6.73
CA GLU A 180 11.66 -9.61 7.55
C GLU A 180 13.15 -9.25 7.61
N ARG A 181 14.02 -10.25 7.81
CA ARG A 181 15.48 -10.05 7.82
C ARG A 181 15.99 -9.49 6.49
N LEU A 182 15.45 -9.95 5.36
CA LEU A 182 15.80 -9.42 4.04
C LEU A 182 15.36 -7.97 3.88
N VAL A 183 14.11 -7.64 4.24
CA VAL A 183 13.60 -6.27 4.13
C VAL A 183 14.41 -5.30 5.02
N GLN A 184 14.76 -5.70 6.24
CA GLN A 184 15.63 -4.91 7.12
C GLN A 184 17.05 -4.74 6.56
N ALA A 185 17.62 -5.78 5.95
CA ALA A 185 18.92 -5.71 5.29
C ALA A 185 18.88 -4.74 4.08
N CYS A 186 17.83 -4.78 3.25
CA CYS A 186 17.60 -3.85 2.16
C CYS A 186 17.53 -2.39 2.66
N CYS A 187 16.78 -2.12 3.73
CA CYS A 187 16.69 -0.77 4.30
C CYS A 187 18.02 -0.26 4.87
N SER A 188 18.87 -1.16 5.38
CA SER A 188 20.19 -0.81 5.94
C SER A 188 21.21 -0.36 4.90
N LEU A 189 21.06 -0.81 3.65
CA LEU A 189 21.96 -0.47 2.54
C LEU A 189 21.62 0.89 1.91
N GLY A 190 20.38 1.36 2.08
CA GLY A 190 19.92 2.68 1.71
C GLY A 190 19.45 2.80 0.25
N GLY A 191 18.62 3.81 -0.04
CA GLY A 191 18.11 4.07 -1.39
C GLY A 191 16.80 3.35 -1.74
N GLU A 192 15.95 4.02 -2.51
CA GLU A 192 14.58 3.53 -2.79
C GLU A 192 14.54 2.31 -3.72
N GLN A 193 15.54 2.20 -4.61
CA GLN A 193 15.71 1.10 -5.57
C GLN A 193 15.88 -0.29 -4.91
N GLU A 194 16.26 -0.32 -3.63
CA GLU A 194 16.70 -1.54 -2.92
C GLU A 194 15.59 -2.14 -2.07
N GLN A 195 14.52 -1.38 -1.87
CA GLN A 195 13.36 -1.83 -1.10
C GLN A 195 12.40 -2.61 -2.00
N PRO A 196 11.83 -3.71 -1.51
CA PRO A 196 10.75 -4.38 -2.20
C PRO A 196 9.60 -3.41 -2.45
N VAL A 197 8.98 -3.54 -3.62
CA VAL A 197 7.74 -2.84 -3.97
C VAL A 197 6.52 -3.74 -3.80
N HIS A 198 6.71 -5.05 -3.70
CA HIS A 198 5.62 -5.99 -3.46
C HIS A 198 6.13 -7.29 -2.87
N ILE A 199 5.33 -7.90 -2.00
CA ILE A 199 5.59 -9.20 -1.36
C ILE A 199 4.29 -10.01 -1.41
N GLY A 200 4.32 -11.16 -2.09
CA GLY A 200 3.16 -12.03 -2.26
C GLY A 200 2.65 -12.06 -3.71
N ASN A 201 1.35 -12.25 -3.89
CA ASN A 201 0.75 -12.68 -5.14
C ASN A 201 1.08 -11.71 -6.31
N PRO A 202 1.65 -12.21 -7.42
CA PRO A 202 2.03 -11.41 -8.60
C PRO A 202 0.86 -10.70 -9.29
N GLU A 203 -0.36 -11.23 -9.19
CA GLU A 203 -1.52 -10.64 -9.86
C GLU A 203 -1.91 -9.27 -9.30
N LEU A 204 -1.55 -8.97 -8.05
CA LEU A 204 -1.72 -7.64 -7.46
C LEU A 204 -0.85 -6.57 -8.17
N LEU A 205 0.20 -7.00 -8.89
CA LEU A 205 0.98 -6.17 -9.82
C LEU A 205 0.53 -6.32 -11.28
N GLY A 206 -0.54 -7.07 -11.55
CA GLY A 206 -1.02 -7.39 -12.90
C GLY A 206 -0.19 -8.46 -13.63
N ILE A 207 0.66 -9.20 -12.93
CA ILE A 207 1.48 -10.27 -13.51
C ILE A 207 0.70 -11.58 -13.43
N LYS A 208 0.24 -12.10 -14.59
CA LYS A 208 -0.59 -13.31 -14.67
C LYS A 208 0.18 -14.62 -14.52
N GLU A 209 1.40 -14.68 -15.06
CA GLU A 209 2.19 -15.91 -15.10
C GLU A 209 3.68 -15.62 -14.82
N LEU A 210 4.21 -16.16 -13.72
CA LEU A 210 5.64 -16.05 -13.39
C LEU A 210 6.54 -16.87 -14.33
N SER A 211 5.99 -17.85 -15.04
CA SER A 211 6.71 -18.65 -16.03
C SER A 211 7.06 -17.88 -17.31
N LYS A 212 6.48 -16.69 -17.52
CA LYS A 212 6.64 -15.87 -18.73
C LYS A 212 7.15 -14.47 -18.38
N PRO A 213 8.42 -14.32 -17.96
CA PRO A 213 8.98 -12.99 -17.76
C PRO A 213 9.05 -12.20 -19.06
N ALA A 214 8.91 -10.88 -18.96
CA ALA A 214 9.09 -9.98 -20.10
C ALA A 214 10.57 -9.89 -20.52
N TYR A 215 11.48 -10.05 -19.56
CA TYR A 215 12.93 -10.09 -19.80
C TYR A 215 13.60 -11.09 -18.85
N GLY A 216 14.69 -11.71 -19.32
CA GLY A 216 15.43 -12.72 -18.56
C GLY A 216 14.74 -14.08 -18.53
N ASP A 217 15.17 -14.94 -17.61
CA ASP A 217 14.68 -16.33 -17.56
C ASP A 217 13.64 -16.51 -16.47
N ALA A 218 12.72 -17.47 -16.69
CA ALA A 218 11.68 -17.79 -15.74
C ALA A 218 12.26 -18.27 -14.40
N VAL A 219 11.56 -17.95 -13.31
CA VAL A 219 11.93 -18.39 -11.96
C VAL A 219 10.79 -19.20 -11.37
N VAL A 220 11.14 -20.35 -10.79
CA VAL A 220 10.19 -21.23 -10.11
C VAL A 220 10.12 -20.82 -8.63
N CYS A 221 8.91 -20.68 -8.10
CA CYS A 221 8.67 -20.47 -6.67
C CYS A 221 8.23 -21.80 -6.06
N SER A 222 9.00 -22.31 -5.10
CA SER A 222 8.73 -23.57 -4.41
C SER A 222 7.71 -23.36 -3.29
N PRO A 223 7.02 -24.42 -2.83
CA PRO A 223 6.20 -24.35 -1.63
C PRO A 223 7.00 -23.81 -0.42
N GLY A 224 6.44 -22.85 0.31
CA GLY A 224 7.11 -22.19 1.44
C GLY A 224 7.94 -20.96 1.07
N GLU A 225 8.19 -20.73 -0.22
CA GLU A 225 8.77 -19.50 -0.74
C GLU A 225 7.68 -18.47 -1.07
N VAL A 226 8.00 -17.21 -0.88
CA VAL A 226 7.15 -16.05 -1.17
C VAL A 226 7.82 -15.23 -2.26
N PRO A 227 7.14 -14.93 -3.38
CA PRO A 227 7.70 -14.06 -4.41
C PRO A 227 7.78 -12.62 -3.90
N VAL A 228 8.97 -12.03 -4.01
CA VAL A 228 9.27 -10.65 -3.64
C VAL A 228 9.74 -9.88 -4.85
N PHE A 229 9.25 -8.66 -5.03
CA PHE A 229 9.46 -7.85 -6.23
C PHE A 229 10.19 -6.54 -5.91
N TRP A 230 11.17 -6.20 -6.74
CA TRP A 230 11.95 -4.96 -6.66
C TRP A 230 11.81 -4.14 -7.95
N PRO A 231 11.88 -2.80 -7.88
CA PRO A 231 11.82 -1.97 -9.06
C PRO A 231 13.08 -2.20 -9.92
N SER A 232 12.95 -2.06 -11.24
CA SER A 232 14.03 -2.36 -12.18
C SER A 232 14.34 -1.20 -13.12
N PRO A 233 15.63 -0.89 -13.37
CA PRO A 233 16.06 0.05 -14.41
C PRO A 233 15.56 -0.30 -15.81
N LEU A 234 15.15 -1.55 -16.05
CA LEU A 234 14.49 -1.97 -17.29
C LEU A 234 13.18 -1.21 -17.58
N THR A 235 12.65 -0.48 -16.59
CA THR A 235 11.56 0.49 -16.78
C THR A 235 11.91 1.55 -17.84
N SER A 236 13.19 1.92 -17.96
CA SER A 236 13.68 2.88 -18.95
C SER A 236 13.38 2.47 -20.40
N LEU A 237 13.30 1.18 -20.68
CA LEU A 237 12.98 0.65 -22.01
C LEU A 237 11.54 0.99 -22.42
N GLY A 238 10.62 0.94 -21.47
CA GLY A 238 9.25 1.38 -21.66
C GLY A 238 9.20 2.88 -21.90
N ALA A 239 10.01 3.66 -21.18
CA ALA A 239 10.12 5.10 -21.36
C ALA A 239 10.66 5.47 -22.75
N LEU A 240 11.65 4.75 -23.27
CA LEU A 240 12.12 4.93 -24.66
C LEU A 240 11.08 4.55 -25.69
N SER A 241 10.26 3.54 -25.38
CA SER A 241 9.18 3.11 -26.28
C SER A 241 8.06 4.16 -26.37
N SER A 242 7.86 4.97 -25.33
CA SER A 242 6.77 5.96 -25.29
C SER A 242 7.15 7.33 -25.86
N CYS A 243 8.43 7.68 -25.90
CA CYS A 243 8.86 9.03 -26.27
C CYS A 243 8.90 9.29 -27.79
N GLU A 244 8.62 8.26 -28.61
CA GLU A 244 8.51 8.31 -30.08
C GLU A 244 9.67 9.04 -30.78
N THR A 245 10.84 9.06 -30.15
CA THR A 245 12.00 9.79 -30.66
C THR A 245 12.56 9.12 -31.92
N PRO A 246 13.08 9.87 -32.91
CA PRO A 246 13.60 9.28 -34.15
C PRO A 246 14.70 8.25 -33.92
N LEU A 247 15.50 8.44 -32.87
CA LEU A 247 16.60 7.53 -32.53
C LEU A 247 16.91 7.60 -31.03
N ALA A 248 17.01 6.45 -30.39
CA ALA A 248 17.54 6.30 -29.03
C ALA A 248 18.21 4.93 -28.85
N PHE A 249 19.01 4.81 -27.79
CA PHE A 249 19.71 3.58 -27.46
C PHE A 249 19.58 3.24 -25.98
N ALA A 250 19.58 1.95 -25.66
CA ALA A 250 19.70 1.47 -24.29
C ALA A 250 20.68 0.30 -24.20
N SER A 251 21.37 0.15 -23.08
CA SER A 251 22.15 -1.05 -22.80
C SER A 251 21.24 -2.27 -22.68
N ILE A 252 21.64 -3.39 -23.28
CA ILE A 252 20.94 -4.68 -23.12
C ILE A 252 21.05 -5.14 -21.65
N PRO A 253 20.01 -5.79 -21.08
CA PRO A 253 20.07 -6.40 -19.77
C PRO A 253 21.34 -7.26 -19.60
N GLY A 254 22.09 -7.02 -18.52
CA GLY A 254 23.34 -7.73 -18.22
C GLY A 254 24.59 -7.20 -18.95
N CYS A 255 24.46 -6.18 -19.80
CA CYS A 255 25.56 -5.41 -20.37
C CYS A 255 25.64 -4.07 -19.63
N THR A 256 26.28 -4.04 -18.46
CA THR A 256 26.37 -2.84 -17.61
C THR A 256 27.67 -2.08 -17.85
N VAL A 257 27.58 -0.75 -17.69
CA VAL A 257 28.72 0.16 -17.71
C VAL A 257 29.29 0.25 -16.29
N MET A 258 30.60 0.08 -16.12
CA MET A 258 31.25 0.32 -14.84
C MET A 258 31.57 1.80 -14.67
N THR A 259 31.28 2.35 -13.50
CA THR A 259 31.50 3.77 -13.18
C THR A 259 32.47 3.92 -12.00
N ASP A 260 33.36 4.92 -12.09
CA ASP A 260 34.30 5.32 -11.03
C ASP A 260 33.63 6.09 -9.88
N LEU A 261 32.30 6.15 -9.87
CA LEU A 261 31.54 6.81 -8.81
C LEU A 261 31.72 6.00 -7.52
N LYS A 262 32.48 6.56 -6.57
CA LYS A 262 32.58 6.01 -5.22
C LYS A 262 31.17 5.87 -4.66
N ASP A 263 30.96 4.79 -3.92
CA ASP A 263 29.82 4.63 -3.05
C ASP A 263 29.86 5.80 -2.05
N THR A 264 29.14 6.89 -2.34
CA THR A 264 28.61 7.72 -1.26
C THR A 264 27.59 6.83 -0.57
N LYS A 265 28.08 5.90 0.26
CA LYS A 265 27.31 5.34 1.33
C LYS A 265 26.77 6.58 2.03
N ALA A 266 25.48 6.87 1.83
CA ALA A 266 24.77 7.70 2.78
C ALA A 266 25.10 7.02 4.10
N ALA A 267 25.90 7.69 4.95
CA ALA A 267 26.54 7.08 6.11
C ALA A 267 25.50 6.18 6.75
N ALA A 268 25.78 4.87 6.85
CA ALA A 268 24.81 3.87 7.28
C ALA A 268 24.15 4.41 8.53
N GLY A 269 22.97 4.99 8.36
CA GLY A 269 22.32 5.72 9.43
C GLY A 269 21.99 4.67 10.44
N CYS A 270 22.30 4.90 11.72
CA CYS A 270 21.78 4.05 12.77
C CYS A 270 20.28 3.92 12.51
N LEU A 271 19.81 2.69 12.27
CA LEU A 271 18.41 2.46 11.94
C LEU A 271 17.59 2.93 13.15
N THR A 272 16.94 4.08 13.02
CA THR A 272 16.00 4.53 14.03
C THR A 272 14.72 3.70 13.91
N PRO A 273 13.92 3.52 14.97
CA PRO A 273 12.67 2.77 14.91
C PRO A 273 11.71 3.23 13.79
N GLU A 274 11.84 4.47 13.33
CA GLU A 274 11.04 5.08 12.25
C GLU A 274 11.43 4.55 10.87
N ARG A 275 12.63 3.97 10.75
CA ARG A 275 13.20 3.45 9.50
C ARG A 275 13.37 1.93 9.48
N ILE A 276 13.29 1.25 10.64
CA ILE A 276 13.33 -0.21 10.70
C ILE A 276 12.00 -0.76 10.17
N PRO A 277 11.98 -1.53 9.07
CA PRO A 277 10.76 -2.15 8.57
C PRO A 277 10.38 -3.41 9.36
N GLU A 278 9.09 -3.61 9.57
CA GLU A 278 8.44 -4.86 9.98
C GLU A 278 7.58 -5.37 8.81
N VAL A 279 7.58 -6.69 8.58
CA VAL A 279 6.81 -7.32 7.49
C VAL A 279 5.59 -8.01 8.06
N HIS A 280 4.41 -7.60 7.60
CA HIS A 280 3.12 -8.03 8.13
C HIS A 280 2.33 -8.82 7.10
N HIS A 281 1.92 -10.04 7.46
CA HIS A 281 1.00 -10.83 6.64
C HIS A 281 -0.43 -10.31 6.78
N ILE A 282 -1.03 -9.85 5.69
CA ILE A 282 -2.37 -9.22 5.70
C ILE A 282 -3.43 -10.03 4.95
N SER A 283 -3.05 -10.92 4.01
CA SER A 283 -4.00 -11.84 3.40
C SER A 283 -3.32 -13.14 2.99
N GLN A 284 -4.03 -14.27 3.13
CA GLN A 284 -3.56 -15.59 2.74
C GLN A 284 -3.96 -15.97 1.31
N ASP A 285 -5.10 -15.46 0.84
CA ASP A 285 -5.62 -15.71 -0.50
C ASP A 285 -6.34 -14.45 -1.05
N PRO A 286 -5.72 -13.70 -1.99
CA PRO A 286 -4.35 -13.91 -2.46
C PRO A 286 -3.31 -13.61 -1.38
N LEU A 287 -2.23 -14.39 -1.34
CA LEU A 287 -1.11 -14.16 -0.41
C LEU A 287 -0.61 -12.72 -0.53
N HIS A 288 -0.63 -11.94 0.55
CA HIS A 288 -0.23 -10.53 0.50
C HIS A 288 0.40 -10.10 1.83
N TYR A 289 1.55 -9.44 1.72
CA TYR A 289 2.23 -8.82 2.86
C TYR A 289 2.33 -7.30 2.66
N SER A 290 2.29 -6.60 3.78
CA SER A 290 2.51 -5.16 3.87
C SER A 290 3.74 -4.88 4.74
N ILE A 291 4.23 -3.65 4.70
CA ILE A 291 5.42 -3.23 5.45
C ILE A 291 5.11 -1.91 6.13
N ALA A 292 5.50 -1.77 7.39
CA ALA A 292 5.49 -0.50 8.13
C ALA A 292 6.74 -0.39 8.98
N SER A 293 7.07 0.81 9.47
CA SER A 293 8.17 0.94 10.42
C SER A 293 7.80 0.38 11.80
N VAL A 294 8.81 -0.02 12.59
CA VAL A 294 8.62 -0.44 13.99
C VAL A 294 7.89 0.65 14.78
N SER A 295 8.29 1.92 14.61
CA SER A 295 7.66 3.07 15.27
C SER A 295 6.18 3.23 14.89
N ALA A 296 5.85 3.12 13.60
CA ALA A 296 4.46 3.20 13.14
C ALA A 296 3.61 2.03 13.66
N SER A 297 4.15 0.81 13.60
CA SER A 297 3.46 -0.40 14.07
C SER A 297 3.22 -0.32 15.59
N GLN A 298 4.19 0.17 16.36
CA GLN A 298 4.05 0.35 17.80
C GLN A 298 2.96 1.37 18.18
N LYS A 299 2.89 2.51 17.48
CA LYS A 299 1.83 3.49 17.71
C LYS A 299 0.44 2.92 17.40
N ILE A 300 0.30 2.12 16.35
CA ILE A 300 -0.98 1.49 16.02
C ILE A 300 -1.37 0.45 17.09
N ARG A 301 -0.41 -0.31 17.63
CA ARG A 301 -0.65 -1.20 18.78
C ARG A 301 -1.05 -0.43 20.04
N GLU A 302 -0.51 0.76 20.24
CA GLU A 302 -0.93 1.66 21.32
C GLU A 302 -2.37 2.14 21.11
N LEU A 303 -2.76 2.54 19.90
CA LEU A 303 -4.16 2.86 19.57
C LEU A 303 -5.09 1.67 19.85
N GLU A 304 -4.68 0.45 19.47
CA GLU A 304 -5.44 -0.79 19.75
C GLU A 304 -5.63 -1.02 21.25
N SER A 305 -4.60 -0.78 22.05
CA SER A 305 -4.69 -0.86 23.52
C SER A 305 -5.61 0.21 24.11
N VAL A 306 -5.60 1.43 23.55
CA VAL A 306 -6.41 2.56 24.03
C VAL A 306 -7.90 2.31 23.76
N ILE A 307 -8.25 1.82 22.58
CA ILE A 307 -9.66 1.52 22.27
C ILE A 307 -10.16 0.26 22.98
N GLY A 308 -9.27 -0.64 23.40
CA GLY A 308 -9.64 -1.86 24.15
C GLY A 308 -10.07 -1.63 25.61
N ILE A 309 -10.09 -0.38 26.09
CA ILE A 309 -10.62 -0.03 27.41
C ILE A 309 -12.13 -0.29 27.43
N ASP A 310 -12.63 -1.03 28.42
CA ASP A 310 -14.03 -1.45 28.54
C ASP A 310 -14.76 -0.72 29.68
N PRO A 311 -15.17 0.55 29.48
CA PRO A 311 -15.92 1.28 30.52
C PRO A 311 -17.29 0.66 30.81
N GLY A 312 -17.87 -0.05 29.82
CA GLY A 312 -19.15 -0.76 29.96
C GLY A 312 -19.04 -2.06 30.76
N ASN A 313 -17.82 -2.51 31.07
CA ASN A 313 -17.51 -3.78 31.75
C ASN A 313 -18.26 -4.97 31.11
N ARG A 314 -18.28 -5.01 29.77
CA ARG A 314 -18.92 -6.04 28.96
C ARG A 314 -18.13 -7.34 28.93
N GLY A 315 -16.84 -7.29 29.25
CA GLY A 315 -15.92 -8.43 29.18
C GLY A 315 -15.16 -8.50 27.85
N ILE A 316 -15.09 -7.41 27.09
CA ILE A 316 -14.47 -7.40 25.75
C ILE A 316 -12.97 -7.64 25.79
N GLY A 317 -12.32 -7.49 26.95
CA GLY A 317 -10.91 -7.81 27.13
C GLY A 317 -10.57 -9.26 26.75
N HIS A 318 -11.54 -10.18 26.86
CA HIS A 318 -11.39 -11.57 26.42
C HIS A 318 -11.50 -11.78 24.90
N LEU A 319 -11.99 -10.77 24.17
CA LEU A 319 -12.13 -10.79 22.72
C LEU A 319 -10.92 -10.19 22.00
N LEU A 320 -10.10 -9.40 22.71
CA LEU A 320 -8.94 -8.70 22.15
C LEU A 320 -7.97 -9.69 21.48
N CYS A 321 -7.74 -9.47 20.19
CA CYS A 321 -6.76 -10.19 19.39
C CYS A 321 -5.64 -9.23 19.00
N LYS A 322 -4.40 -9.67 19.15
CA LYS A 322 -3.22 -8.84 18.91
C LYS A 322 -3.10 -8.46 17.42
N ASP A 323 -2.79 -7.19 17.16
CA ASP A 323 -2.46 -6.63 15.85
C ASP A 323 -3.64 -6.64 14.85
N GLU A 324 -4.89 -6.76 15.30
CA GLU A 324 -6.05 -6.71 14.41
C GLU A 324 -6.24 -5.31 13.81
N LEU A 325 -6.09 -4.25 14.59
CA LEU A 325 -6.11 -2.86 14.11
C LEU A 325 -4.92 -2.59 13.16
N LEU A 326 -3.75 -3.13 13.47
CA LEU A 326 -2.56 -3.00 12.62
C LEU A 326 -2.76 -3.68 11.27
N LYS A 327 -3.21 -4.93 11.25
CA LYS A 327 -3.44 -5.66 9.99
C LYS A 327 -4.62 -5.08 9.20
N ALA A 328 -5.69 -4.68 9.87
CA ALA A 328 -6.84 -4.02 9.23
C ALA A 328 -6.42 -2.73 8.56
N SER A 329 -5.69 -1.84 9.27
CA SER A 329 -5.22 -0.57 8.72
C SER A 329 -4.19 -0.76 7.59
N LEU A 330 -3.30 -1.75 7.69
CA LEU A 330 -2.38 -2.11 6.62
C LEU A 330 -3.11 -2.64 5.37
N SER A 331 -4.15 -3.47 5.53
CA SER A 331 -4.97 -3.93 4.41
C SER A 331 -5.73 -2.77 3.77
N LEU A 332 -6.38 -1.95 4.59
CA LEU A 332 -7.17 -0.79 4.17
C LEU A 332 -6.32 0.27 3.47
N SER A 333 -5.04 0.42 3.81
CA SER A 333 -4.15 1.37 3.13
C SER A 333 -3.90 1.00 1.66
N HIS A 334 -3.92 -0.30 1.32
CA HIS A 334 -3.80 -0.79 -0.07
C HIS A 334 -5.10 -0.65 -0.88
N ALA A 335 -6.26 -0.54 -0.23
CA ALA A 335 -7.57 -0.43 -0.88
C ALA A 335 -7.73 0.89 -1.63
N ARG A 336 -8.30 0.87 -2.84
CA ARG A 336 -8.64 2.08 -3.61
C ARG A 336 -10.09 2.49 -3.41
N SER A 337 -10.97 1.50 -3.23
CA SER A 337 -12.39 1.69 -2.97
C SER A 337 -12.83 0.92 -1.73
N VAL A 338 -13.62 1.58 -0.87
CA VAL A 338 -14.03 1.06 0.44
C VAL A 338 -15.54 1.17 0.59
N LEU A 339 -16.19 0.08 1.01
CA LEU A 339 -17.60 0.07 1.40
C LEU A 339 -17.70 -0.01 2.93
N ILE A 340 -18.28 1.00 3.55
CA ILE A 340 -18.48 1.05 5.00
C ILE A 340 -19.94 0.71 5.30
N THR A 341 -20.21 -0.07 6.33
CA THR A 341 -21.57 -0.31 6.84
C THR A 341 -21.63 -0.03 8.33
N THR A 342 -22.77 0.49 8.76
CA THR A 342 -23.04 0.82 10.15
C THR A 342 -24.55 0.85 10.38
N GLY A 343 -24.96 0.77 11.64
CA GLY A 343 -26.36 0.87 12.04
C GLY A 343 -26.78 -0.37 12.81
N PHE A 344 -27.15 -0.13 14.07
CA PHE A 344 -27.64 -1.12 14.99
C PHE A 344 -29.00 -0.66 15.56
N PRO A 345 -30.10 -1.37 15.26
CA PRO A 345 -31.39 -1.04 15.83
C PRO A 345 -31.55 -1.64 17.23
N THR A 346 -31.44 -0.81 18.27
CA THR A 346 -31.65 -1.24 19.67
C THR A 346 -33.00 -0.79 20.24
N HIS A 347 -33.59 0.27 19.69
CA HIS A 347 -34.77 0.94 20.25
C HIS A 347 -36.01 0.80 19.36
N PHE A 348 -36.48 -0.42 19.12
CA PHE A 348 -37.57 -0.74 18.19
C PHE A 348 -38.94 -0.10 18.51
N ASN A 349 -39.14 0.46 19.70
CA ASN A 349 -40.34 1.25 20.05
C ASN A 349 -40.21 2.75 19.70
N HIS A 350 -39.10 3.14 19.09
CA HIS A 350 -38.79 4.51 18.73
C HIS A 350 -38.46 4.62 17.24
N GLU A 351 -38.65 5.82 16.70
CA GLU A 351 -38.28 6.17 15.33
C GLU A 351 -37.30 7.36 15.38
N PRO A 352 -36.09 7.25 14.81
CA PRO A 352 -35.46 6.01 14.33
C PRO A 352 -35.12 5.02 15.48
N PRO A 353 -35.06 3.69 15.21
CA PRO A 353 -34.61 2.69 16.20
C PRO A 353 -33.09 2.55 16.29
N GLU A 354 -32.34 3.16 15.36
CA GLU A 354 -30.88 3.24 15.36
C GLU A 354 -30.32 3.83 16.65
N GLU A 355 -29.11 3.39 16.99
CA GLU A 355 -28.33 3.97 18.08
C GLU A 355 -27.20 4.89 17.65
N THR A 356 -26.64 5.59 18.63
CA THR A 356 -25.55 6.56 18.42
C THR A 356 -24.17 5.92 18.22
N ASP A 357 -23.99 4.64 18.56
CA ASP A 357 -22.75 3.93 18.26
C ASP A 357 -22.73 3.38 16.83
N GLY A 358 -21.59 3.54 16.16
CA GLY A 358 -21.39 3.20 14.74
C GLY A 358 -21.30 4.41 13.80
N PRO A 359 -22.38 5.20 13.61
CA PRO A 359 -22.40 6.24 12.60
C PRO A 359 -21.27 7.28 12.72
N PRO A 360 -20.93 7.79 13.93
CA PRO A 360 -19.79 8.69 14.08
C PRO A 360 -18.45 8.09 13.65
N GLY A 361 -18.17 6.83 14.03
CA GLY A 361 -16.96 6.11 13.63
C GLY A 361 -16.89 5.86 12.12
N ALA A 362 -18.02 5.51 11.50
CA ALA A 362 -18.13 5.34 10.05
C ALA A 362 -17.88 6.65 9.29
N VAL A 363 -18.48 7.76 9.73
CA VAL A 363 -18.29 9.08 9.13
C VAL A 363 -16.85 9.56 9.29
N ALA A 364 -16.23 9.36 10.46
CA ALA A 364 -14.83 9.74 10.70
C ALA A 364 -13.85 8.95 9.82
N LEU A 365 -14.04 7.64 9.68
CA LEU A 365 -13.24 6.82 8.77
C LEU A 365 -13.43 7.26 7.31
N ALA A 366 -14.67 7.49 6.90
CA ALA A 366 -14.97 7.94 5.54
C ALA A 366 -14.36 9.30 5.22
N ALA A 367 -14.40 10.25 6.17
CA ALA A 367 -13.75 11.55 6.04
C ALA A 367 -12.24 11.41 5.79
N PHE A 368 -11.59 10.50 6.52
CA PHE A 368 -10.16 10.26 6.37
C PHE A 368 -9.83 9.57 5.03
N LEU A 369 -10.61 8.57 4.63
CA LEU A 369 -10.46 7.91 3.33
C LEU A 369 -10.67 8.87 2.15
N GLN A 370 -11.63 9.81 2.24
CA GLN A 370 -11.78 10.90 1.26
C GLN A 370 -10.53 11.79 1.17
N ALA A 371 -9.91 12.12 2.31
CA ALA A 371 -8.66 12.90 2.33
C ALA A 371 -7.46 12.14 1.77
N LEU A 372 -7.53 10.81 1.74
CA LEU A 372 -6.59 9.93 1.03
C LEU A 372 -6.93 9.75 -0.45
N GLU A 373 -7.95 10.45 -0.97
CA GLU A 373 -8.42 10.36 -2.36
C GLU A 373 -8.91 8.95 -2.75
N LYS A 374 -9.42 8.19 -1.77
CA LYS A 374 -10.03 6.87 -2.00
C LYS A 374 -11.52 7.01 -2.30
N GLU A 375 -12.06 6.07 -3.07
CA GLU A 375 -13.50 5.96 -3.30
C GLU A 375 -14.17 5.36 -2.06
N VAL A 376 -15.22 6.00 -1.56
CA VAL A 376 -15.93 5.54 -0.36
C VAL A 376 -17.42 5.58 -0.61
N ALA A 377 -18.11 4.52 -0.18
CA ALA A 377 -19.57 4.49 -0.07
C ALA A 377 -19.97 3.94 1.30
N ILE A 378 -21.14 4.33 1.78
CA ILE A 378 -21.75 3.78 2.98
C ILE A 378 -22.96 2.93 2.59
N ILE A 379 -23.09 1.72 3.12
CA ILE A 379 -24.24 0.85 2.93
C ILE A 379 -24.99 0.64 4.25
N VAL A 380 -26.30 0.83 4.19
CA VAL A 380 -27.20 0.77 5.36
C VAL A 380 -28.47 0.01 5.00
N ASP A 381 -29.28 -0.29 6.02
CA ASP A 381 -30.61 -0.83 5.81
C ASP A 381 -31.45 0.12 4.95
N GLN A 382 -32.25 -0.43 4.05
CA GLN A 382 -33.17 0.31 3.18
C GLN A 382 -34.11 1.20 3.99
N ARG A 383 -34.55 0.76 5.18
CA ARG A 383 -35.38 1.56 6.08
C ARG A 383 -34.64 2.78 6.65
N ALA A 384 -33.32 2.66 6.84
CA ALA A 384 -32.49 3.68 7.46
C ALA A 384 -31.87 4.64 6.42
N TRP A 385 -32.08 4.37 5.13
CA TRP A 385 -31.50 5.15 4.03
C TRP A 385 -31.77 6.66 4.15
N ASN A 386 -33.03 7.05 4.40
CA ASN A 386 -33.40 8.46 4.57
C ASN A 386 -32.69 9.14 5.75
N LEU A 387 -32.52 8.42 6.86
CA LEU A 387 -31.83 8.93 8.04
C LEU A 387 -30.35 9.17 7.71
N HIS A 388 -29.68 8.17 7.14
CA HIS A 388 -28.26 8.28 6.82
C HIS A 388 -27.96 9.29 5.70
N GLN A 389 -28.88 9.48 4.75
CA GLN A 389 -28.76 10.55 3.77
C GLN A 389 -28.73 11.93 4.47
N LYS A 390 -29.68 12.19 5.37
CA LYS A 390 -29.71 13.46 6.14
C LYS A 390 -28.49 13.62 7.04
N ILE A 391 -28.03 12.55 7.68
CA ILE A 391 -26.80 12.56 8.49
C ILE A 391 -25.60 13.00 7.64
N VAL A 392 -25.45 12.46 6.44
CA VAL A 392 -24.34 12.84 5.55
C VAL A 392 -24.48 14.27 5.04
N GLU A 393 -25.68 14.70 4.68
CA GLU A 393 -25.97 16.08 4.25
C GLU A 393 -25.60 17.08 5.35
N ASP A 394 -26.09 16.87 6.58
CA ASP A 394 -25.80 17.73 7.73
C ASP A 394 -24.31 17.67 8.12
N ALA A 395 -23.67 16.50 8.00
CA ALA A 395 -22.25 16.35 8.28
C ALA A 395 -21.39 17.15 7.30
N VAL A 396 -21.82 17.30 6.04
CA VAL A 396 -21.18 18.20 5.07
C VAL A 396 -21.44 19.66 5.44
N GLU A 397 -22.69 20.02 5.74
CA GLU A 397 -23.06 21.39 6.11
C GLU A 397 -22.30 21.89 7.34
N GLN A 398 -22.12 21.02 8.34
CA GLN A 398 -21.39 21.35 9.57
C GLN A 398 -19.86 21.19 9.45
N GLY A 399 -19.35 20.77 8.29
CA GLY A 399 -17.92 20.60 8.02
C GLY A 399 -17.26 19.42 8.75
N VAL A 400 -18.04 18.41 9.14
CA VAL A 400 -17.52 17.10 9.58
C VAL A 400 -16.98 16.32 8.37
N LEU A 401 -17.74 16.33 7.27
CA LEU A 401 -17.35 15.82 5.96
C LEU A 401 -17.01 16.96 5.00
N LYS A 402 -16.06 16.71 4.09
CA LYS A 402 -15.71 17.69 3.05
C LYS A 402 -16.68 17.62 1.87
N THR A 403 -17.07 16.41 1.48
CA THR A 403 -17.97 16.15 0.36
C THR A 403 -18.94 15.03 0.72
N PRO A 404 -20.16 15.03 0.14
CA PRO A 404 -21.14 13.98 0.42
C PRO A 404 -20.60 12.60 0.03
N ILE A 405 -21.02 11.58 0.79
CA ILE A 405 -20.68 10.17 0.55
C ILE A 405 -21.92 9.47 0.00
N PRO A 406 -21.81 8.65 -1.06
CA PRO A 406 -22.91 7.85 -1.56
C PRO A 406 -23.46 6.89 -0.48
N ILE A 407 -24.78 6.92 -0.28
CA ILE A 407 -25.50 5.96 0.57
C ILE A 407 -26.15 4.89 -0.32
N LEU A 408 -25.75 3.65 -0.13
CA LEU A 408 -26.23 2.46 -0.83
C LEU A 408 -27.11 1.60 0.09
N THR A 409 -27.86 0.69 -0.50
CA THR A 409 -28.68 -0.31 0.21
C THR A 409 -28.52 -1.67 -0.46
N TYR A 410 -28.78 -2.74 0.30
CA TYR A 410 -28.79 -4.11 -0.20
C TYR A 410 -29.80 -4.94 0.60
N GLN A 411 -30.83 -5.45 -0.08
CA GLN A 411 -31.96 -6.14 0.56
C GLN A 411 -31.85 -7.67 0.50
N GLY A 412 -30.66 -8.20 0.24
CA GLY A 412 -30.44 -9.63 0.06
C GLY A 412 -30.79 -10.15 -1.33
N GLY A 413 -30.82 -11.46 -1.44
CA GLY A 413 -31.09 -12.18 -2.68
C GLY A 413 -30.39 -13.52 -2.69
N SER A 414 -29.94 -13.95 -3.87
CA SER A 414 -29.06 -15.11 -3.98
C SER A 414 -27.60 -14.73 -3.73
N VAL A 415 -26.72 -15.73 -3.61
CA VAL A 415 -25.26 -15.52 -3.49
C VAL A 415 -24.74 -14.74 -4.71
N GLU A 416 -25.31 -14.99 -5.88
CA GLU A 416 -24.97 -14.29 -7.13
C GLU A 416 -25.37 -12.82 -7.07
N ALA A 417 -26.43 -12.45 -6.34
CA ALA A 417 -26.81 -11.05 -6.15
C ALA A 417 -25.79 -10.29 -5.29
N ALA A 418 -25.26 -10.92 -4.23
CA ALA A 418 -24.19 -10.34 -3.42
C ALA A 418 -22.90 -10.15 -4.24
N GLN A 419 -22.53 -11.15 -5.06
CA GLN A 419 -21.39 -11.04 -5.96
C GLN A 419 -21.61 -9.93 -7.02
N ALA A 420 -22.79 -9.88 -7.64
CA ALA A 420 -23.15 -8.82 -8.59
C ALA A 420 -23.11 -7.43 -7.95
N PHE A 421 -23.44 -7.32 -6.67
CA PHE A 421 -23.28 -6.07 -5.94
C PHE A 421 -21.80 -5.71 -5.75
N LEU A 422 -20.93 -6.67 -5.44
CA LEU A 422 -19.52 -6.42 -5.15
C LEU A 422 -18.63 -6.31 -6.39
N CYS A 423 -19.10 -6.74 -7.55
CA CYS A 423 -18.30 -6.84 -8.78
C CYS A 423 -18.90 -6.03 -9.93
N LYS A 424 -18.05 -5.51 -10.82
CA LYS A 424 -18.52 -4.85 -12.04
C LYS A 424 -19.10 -5.92 -12.96
N ASP A 425 -20.34 -5.72 -13.40
CA ASP A 425 -21.09 -6.68 -14.24
C ASP A 425 -21.14 -8.12 -13.67
N GLY A 426 -20.94 -8.27 -12.35
CA GLY A 426 -20.90 -9.57 -11.67
C GLY A 426 -19.62 -10.39 -11.83
N ASP A 427 -18.56 -9.83 -12.45
CA ASP A 427 -17.28 -10.52 -12.65
C ASP A 427 -16.37 -10.49 -11.39
N PRO A 428 -16.07 -11.65 -10.76
CA PRO A 428 -15.20 -11.74 -9.59
C PRO A 428 -13.78 -11.18 -9.78
N GLN A 429 -13.32 -11.03 -11.03
CA GLN A 429 -11.99 -10.49 -11.32
C GLN A 429 -11.96 -8.96 -11.32
N THR A 430 -13.12 -8.31 -11.28
CA THR A 430 -13.27 -6.85 -11.31
C THR A 430 -14.11 -6.34 -10.13
N PRO A 431 -13.60 -6.45 -8.89
CA PRO A 431 -14.31 -5.95 -7.72
C PRO A 431 -14.58 -4.44 -7.82
N ARG A 432 -15.74 -4.01 -7.32
CA ARG A 432 -16.13 -2.60 -7.13
C ARG A 432 -15.49 -2.01 -5.89
N PHE A 433 -15.28 -2.83 -4.87
CA PHE A 433 -14.71 -2.46 -3.58
C PHE A 433 -13.54 -3.38 -3.26
N ASP A 434 -12.43 -2.82 -2.79
CA ASP A 434 -11.25 -3.58 -2.37
C ASP A 434 -11.33 -3.96 -0.88
N HIS A 435 -12.10 -3.20 -0.08
CA HIS A 435 -12.22 -3.44 1.36
C HIS A 435 -13.63 -3.12 1.88
N LEU A 436 -14.20 -4.02 2.67
CA LEU A 436 -15.47 -3.82 3.38
C LEU A 436 -15.21 -3.54 4.87
N VAL A 437 -15.88 -2.55 5.44
CA VAL A 437 -15.73 -2.21 6.87
C VAL A 437 -17.10 -2.17 7.53
N ALA A 438 -17.35 -3.00 8.52
CA ALA A 438 -18.53 -2.93 9.38
C ALA A 438 -18.16 -2.25 10.70
N ILE A 439 -18.92 -1.23 11.11
CA ILE A 439 -18.75 -0.53 12.39
C ILE A 439 -20.10 -0.47 13.08
N GLU A 440 -20.25 -1.20 14.19
CA GLU A 440 -21.53 -1.31 14.91
C GLU A 440 -22.69 -1.68 13.97
N ARG A 441 -22.45 -2.70 13.15
CA ARG A 441 -23.46 -3.27 12.26
C ARG A 441 -23.94 -4.57 12.85
N ALA A 442 -25.25 -4.74 13.05
CA ALA A 442 -25.80 -6.00 13.54
C ALA A 442 -25.37 -7.20 12.67
N GLY A 443 -24.84 -8.24 13.32
CA GLY A 443 -24.33 -9.45 12.69
C GLY A 443 -25.29 -10.63 12.81
N ARG A 444 -25.36 -11.46 11.76
CA ARG A 444 -26.19 -12.68 11.77
C ARG A 444 -25.65 -13.70 12.77
N ALA A 445 -26.49 -14.18 13.68
CA ALA A 445 -26.19 -15.28 14.60
C ALA A 445 -26.32 -16.66 13.93
N ALA A 446 -25.91 -17.72 14.62
CA ALA A 446 -25.84 -19.08 14.08
C ALA A 446 -27.21 -19.67 13.63
N ASP A 447 -28.31 -19.14 14.14
CA ASP A 447 -29.68 -19.54 13.77
C ASP A 447 -30.26 -18.71 12.61
N GLY A 448 -29.46 -17.80 12.03
CA GLY A 448 -29.87 -16.90 10.95
C GLY A 448 -30.72 -15.71 11.41
N ASN A 449 -30.82 -15.47 12.73
CA ASN A 449 -31.44 -14.28 13.29
C ASN A 449 -30.39 -13.22 13.66
N TYR A 450 -30.87 -12.05 14.09
CA TYR A 450 -30.07 -10.93 14.54
C TYR A 450 -30.51 -10.57 15.95
N TYR A 451 -29.57 -10.36 16.86
CA TYR A 451 -29.86 -10.11 18.27
C TYR A 451 -29.14 -8.88 18.78
N ASN A 452 -29.82 -8.06 19.58
CA ASN A 452 -29.14 -7.07 20.41
C ASN A 452 -28.52 -7.73 21.66
N ALA A 453 -27.73 -6.97 22.43
CA ALA A 453 -27.08 -7.45 23.65
C ALA A 453 -28.06 -7.96 24.73
N ARG A 454 -29.34 -7.60 24.64
CA ARG A 454 -30.43 -8.07 25.52
C ARG A 454 -31.08 -9.37 25.02
N LYS A 455 -30.50 -10.03 24.02
CA LYS A 455 -31.02 -11.26 23.37
C LYS A 455 -32.37 -11.05 22.68
N MET A 456 -32.72 -9.81 22.32
CA MET A 456 -33.94 -9.53 21.58
C MET A 456 -33.69 -9.70 20.08
N ASN A 457 -34.60 -10.42 19.41
CA ASN A 457 -34.50 -10.64 17.97
C ASN A 457 -34.91 -9.35 17.21
N ILE A 458 -33.98 -8.83 16.41
CA ILE A 458 -34.11 -7.60 15.62
C ILE A 458 -34.11 -7.86 14.11
N LYS A 459 -34.24 -9.13 13.67
CA LYS A 459 -34.18 -9.51 12.25
C LYS A 459 -35.13 -8.72 11.33
N HIS A 460 -36.30 -8.36 11.83
CA HIS A 460 -37.29 -7.57 11.10
C HIS A 460 -36.85 -6.12 10.80
N LEU A 461 -35.74 -5.66 11.39
CA LEU A 461 -35.17 -4.33 11.22
C LEU A 461 -33.81 -4.36 10.50
N VAL A 462 -33.29 -5.53 10.14
CA VAL A 462 -31.92 -5.69 9.66
C VAL A 462 -31.95 -6.35 8.30
N ASP A 463 -31.51 -5.62 7.28
CA ASP A 463 -31.25 -6.16 5.95
C ASP A 463 -30.02 -7.07 5.97
N PRO A 464 -29.97 -8.12 5.14
CA PRO A 464 -28.93 -9.15 5.18
C PRO A 464 -27.61 -8.70 4.51
N ILE A 465 -27.09 -7.54 4.91
CA ILE A 465 -25.82 -6.97 4.43
C ILE A 465 -24.63 -7.92 4.71
N ASP A 466 -24.74 -8.80 5.71
CA ASP A 466 -23.72 -9.84 5.98
C ASP A 466 -23.48 -10.76 4.77
N ASP A 467 -24.46 -10.93 3.88
CA ASP A 467 -24.29 -11.74 2.67
C ASP A 467 -23.18 -11.16 1.77
N LEU A 468 -22.95 -9.84 1.81
CA LEU A 468 -21.83 -9.20 1.11
C LEU A 468 -20.48 -9.62 1.74
N PHE A 469 -20.40 -9.72 3.07
CA PHE A 469 -19.18 -10.17 3.75
C PHE A 469 -18.90 -11.65 3.47
N LEU A 470 -19.95 -12.48 3.41
CA LEU A 470 -19.83 -13.89 3.02
C LEU A 470 -19.39 -14.06 1.55
N ALA A 471 -19.91 -13.22 0.65
CA ALA A 471 -19.51 -13.21 -0.76
C ALA A 471 -18.07 -12.70 -0.94
N ALA A 472 -17.66 -11.66 -0.21
CA ALA A 472 -16.33 -11.07 -0.28
C ALA A 472 -15.22 -12.10 -0.05
N LYS A 473 -15.38 -13.05 0.88
CA LYS A 473 -14.41 -14.13 1.12
C LYS A 473 -14.12 -15.02 -0.10
N LYS A 474 -15.06 -15.09 -1.04
CA LYS A 474 -14.95 -15.90 -2.26
C LYS A 474 -14.45 -15.08 -3.45
N ILE A 475 -14.39 -13.76 -3.31
CA ILE A 475 -13.97 -12.85 -4.37
C ILE A 475 -12.53 -12.42 -4.06
N PRO A 476 -11.56 -12.81 -4.91
CA PRO A 476 -10.17 -12.41 -4.71
C PRO A 476 -10.06 -10.89 -4.58
N ARG A 477 -9.16 -10.42 -3.72
CA ARG A 477 -8.80 -9.00 -3.54
C ARG A 477 -9.82 -8.14 -2.77
N ILE A 478 -10.94 -8.70 -2.32
CA ILE A 478 -11.80 -8.03 -1.34
C ILE A 478 -11.40 -8.49 0.05
N SER A 479 -10.99 -7.55 0.90
CA SER A 479 -10.77 -7.80 2.33
C SER A 479 -11.89 -7.22 3.17
N SER A 480 -12.01 -7.66 4.42
CA SER A 480 -13.10 -7.26 5.31
C SER A 480 -12.63 -6.97 6.74
N THR A 481 -13.20 -5.95 7.37
CA THR A 481 -12.96 -5.60 8.77
C THR A 481 -14.29 -5.43 9.48
N GLY A 482 -14.47 -6.10 10.62
CA GLY A 482 -15.52 -5.79 11.59
C GLY A 482 -14.96 -4.99 12.76
N VAL A 483 -15.68 -3.98 13.20
CA VAL A 483 -15.46 -3.21 14.41
C VAL A 483 -16.68 -3.42 15.31
N GLY A 484 -16.45 -3.93 16.52
CA GLY A 484 -17.51 -4.28 17.46
C GLY A 484 -17.06 -4.17 18.91
N ASP A 485 -18.04 -4.13 19.80
CA ASP A 485 -17.86 -3.95 21.24
C ASP A 485 -18.72 -4.91 22.10
N GLY A 486 -19.53 -5.76 21.47
CA GLY A 486 -20.44 -6.71 22.11
C GLY A 486 -20.35 -8.15 21.56
N GLY A 487 -19.75 -8.36 20.38
CA GLY A 487 -19.58 -9.67 19.75
C GLY A 487 -20.77 -10.15 18.90
N ASN A 488 -21.85 -9.38 18.84
CA ASN A 488 -23.04 -9.60 18.02
C ASN A 488 -23.04 -8.74 16.74
N GLU A 489 -21.95 -8.04 16.47
CA GLU A 489 -21.73 -7.20 15.30
C GLU A 489 -21.10 -8.00 14.15
N LEU A 490 -21.37 -7.56 12.93
CA LEU A 490 -20.86 -8.12 11.70
C LEU A 490 -19.32 -8.10 11.69
N GLY A 491 -18.73 -9.27 11.48
CA GLY A 491 -17.29 -9.51 11.51
C GLY A 491 -16.80 -10.16 12.80
N MET A 492 -17.56 -10.05 13.89
CA MET A 492 -17.21 -10.65 15.19
C MET A 492 -17.29 -12.18 15.21
N GLY A 493 -17.77 -12.81 14.13
CA GLY A 493 -17.65 -14.27 13.95
C GLY A 493 -16.23 -14.79 14.12
N LYS A 494 -15.21 -13.95 13.85
CA LYS A 494 -13.79 -14.28 14.05
C LYS A 494 -13.44 -14.57 15.51
N VAL A 495 -14.13 -13.94 16.44
CA VAL A 495 -13.96 -14.11 17.90
C VAL A 495 -15.14 -14.83 18.56
N LYS A 496 -16.01 -15.46 17.76
CA LYS A 496 -17.27 -16.10 18.21
C LYS A 496 -17.11 -16.98 19.44
N GLU A 497 -16.08 -17.82 19.48
CA GLU A 497 -15.86 -18.72 20.62
C GLU A 497 -15.52 -17.99 21.92
N ALA A 498 -14.84 -16.84 21.84
CA ALA A 498 -14.60 -16.00 23.00
C ALA A 498 -15.89 -15.28 23.42
N VAL A 499 -16.69 -14.79 22.46
CA VAL A 499 -18.01 -14.18 22.71
C VAL A 499 -18.92 -15.16 23.47
N ARG A 500 -19.03 -16.40 23.00
CA ARG A 500 -19.85 -17.44 23.64
C ARG A 500 -19.47 -17.73 25.09
N ARG A 501 -18.18 -17.59 25.44
CA ARG A 501 -17.67 -17.92 26.78
C ARG A 501 -17.72 -16.76 27.75
N HIS A 502 -17.50 -15.54 27.26
CA HIS A 502 -17.19 -14.38 28.10
C HIS A 502 -18.23 -13.28 28.03
N ILE A 503 -19.00 -13.20 26.96
CA ILE A 503 -20.05 -12.18 26.81
C ILE A 503 -21.38 -12.73 27.30
N ARG A 504 -22.12 -11.89 28.03
CA ARG A 504 -23.47 -12.19 28.50
C ARG A 504 -24.39 -12.53 27.31
N HIS A 505 -25.08 -13.67 27.39
CA HIS A 505 -25.93 -14.21 26.30
C HIS A 505 -25.16 -14.57 25.01
N GLY A 506 -23.82 -14.64 25.06
CA GLY A 506 -22.97 -14.94 23.91
C GLY A 506 -23.28 -16.27 23.23
N ASP A 507 -23.86 -17.24 23.94
CA ASP A 507 -24.34 -18.50 23.37
C ASP A 507 -25.42 -18.33 22.29
N VAL A 508 -26.15 -17.21 22.32
CA VAL A 508 -27.20 -16.87 21.36
C VAL A 508 -26.83 -15.69 20.48
N ILE A 509 -26.28 -14.62 21.05
CA ILE A 509 -26.10 -13.36 20.32
C ILE A 509 -24.86 -13.34 19.43
N ALA A 510 -23.90 -14.25 19.66
CA ALA A 510 -22.63 -14.21 18.94
C ALA A 510 -22.83 -14.26 17.43
N CYS A 511 -22.26 -13.27 16.76
CA CYS A 511 -22.23 -13.21 15.30
C CYS A 511 -21.54 -14.47 14.74
N ASP A 512 -22.09 -15.01 13.65
CA ASP A 512 -21.56 -16.16 12.93
C ASP A 512 -20.70 -15.74 11.73
N VAL A 513 -20.85 -14.49 11.27
CA VAL A 513 -20.15 -13.97 10.10
C VAL A 513 -18.84 -13.34 10.53
N GLU A 514 -17.74 -14.06 10.28
CA GLU A 514 -16.38 -13.55 10.48
C GLU A 514 -15.96 -12.59 9.34
N ALA A 515 -15.19 -11.57 9.70
CA ALA A 515 -14.41 -10.75 8.79
C ALA A 515 -12.94 -11.19 8.81
N ASP A 516 -12.13 -10.73 7.85
CA ASP A 516 -10.69 -11.00 7.82
C ASP A 516 -9.98 -10.39 9.03
N PHE A 517 -10.48 -9.24 9.50
CA PHE A 517 -10.03 -8.56 10.71
C PHE A 517 -11.20 -8.22 11.64
N ALA A 518 -11.01 -8.39 12.95
CA ALA A 518 -11.96 -8.04 14.00
C ALA A 518 -11.30 -7.07 15.00
N VAL A 519 -11.59 -5.78 14.82
CA VAL A 519 -11.14 -4.72 15.74
C VAL A 519 -12.12 -4.65 16.89
N ILE A 520 -11.66 -4.98 18.09
CA ILE A 520 -12.45 -4.91 19.31
C ILE A 520 -12.21 -3.55 19.97
N ALA A 521 -13.29 -2.84 20.28
CA ALA A 521 -13.24 -1.56 20.97
C ALA A 521 -14.24 -1.53 22.12
N GLY A 522 -14.01 -0.68 23.12
CA GLY A 522 -14.94 -0.43 24.21
C GLY A 522 -16.19 0.34 23.81
N VAL A 523 -16.17 0.96 22.63
CA VAL A 523 -17.27 1.60 21.89
C VAL A 523 -16.86 1.53 20.41
N SER A 524 -17.73 1.07 19.53
CA SER A 524 -17.37 0.84 18.12
C SER A 524 -16.93 2.10 17.37
N ASN A 525 -17.49 3.25 17.71
CA ASN A 525 -17.05 4.56 17.25
C ASN A 525 -15.55 4.78 17.46
N TRP A 526 -15.01 4.35 18.61
CA TRP A 526 -13.58 4.47 18.91
C TRP A 526 -12.72 3.63 17.98
N GLY A 527 -13.18 2.44 17.60
CA GLY A 527 -12.51 1.62 16.59
C GLY A 527 -12.49 2.29 15.22
N GLY A 528 -13.59 2.96 14.83
CA GLY A 528 -13.63 3.79 13.61
C GLY A 528 -12.62 4.95 13.64
N TYR A 529 -12.52 5.66 14.78
CA TYR A 529 -11.53 6.72 14.96
C TYR A 529 -10.09 6.19 14.92
N ALA A 530 -9.85 5.05 15.55
CA ALA A 530 -8.54 4.41 15.58
C ALA A 530 -8.11 3.92 14.19
N LEU A 531 -9.02 3.43 13.34
CA LEU A 531 -8.72 3.12 11.94
C LEU A 531 -8.28 4.38 11.16
N ALA A 532 -8.98 5.50 11.33
CA ALA A 532 -8.59 6.78 10.72
C ALA A 532 -7.20 7.25 11.21
N CYS A 533 -6.95 7.15 12.51
CA CYS A 533 -5.67 7.47 13.13
C CYS A 533 -4.53 6.56 12.65
N ALA A 534 -4.79 5.25 12.55
CA ALA A 534 -3.82 4.27 12.06
C ALA A 534 -3.45 4.53 10.59
N LEU A 535 -4.44 4.86 9.75
CA LEU A 535 -4.17 5.28 8.37
C LEU A 535 -3.30 6.55 8.33
N TYR A 536 -3.54 7.54 9.18
CA TYR A 536 -2.67 8.72 9.27
C TYR A 536 -1.22 8.35 9.60
N ILE A 537 -1.02 7.47 10.59
CA ILE A 537 0.31 6.99 10.99
C ILE A 537 0.99 6.28 9.82
N LEU A 538 0.28 5.39 9.12
CA LEU A 538 0.80 4.65 7.98
C LEU A 538 1.17 5.56 6.80
N TYR A 539 0.33 6.54 6.46
CA TYR A 539 0.61 7.48 5.38
C TYR A 539 1.72 8.48 5.72
N SER A 540 1.94 8.73 7.02
CA SER A 540 3.07 9.52 7.52
C SER A 540 4.36 8.69 7.71
N CYS A 541 4.26 7.36 7.66
CA CYS A 541 5.40 6.44 7.75
C CYS A 541 6.12 6.38 6.40
N ALA A 542 7.37 6.84 6.34
CA ALA A 542 8.15 6.85 5.09
C ALA A 542 8.32 5.44 4.49
N VAL A 543 8.57 4.43 5.33
CA VAL A 543 8.69 3.02 4.91
C VAL A 543 7.41 2.54 4.24
N HIS A 544 6.27 2.74 4.89
CA HIS A 544 4.98 2.29 4.36
C HIS A 544 4.57 3.08 3.12
N SER A 545 4.72 4.40 3.14
CA SER A 545 4.38 5.29 2.02
C SER A 545 5.18 4.95 0.76
N GLN A 546 6.47 4.65 0.90
CA GLN A 546 7.31 4.20 -0.21
C GLN A 546 6.84 2.84 -0.77
N TYR A 547 6.54 1.88 0.12
CA TYR A 547 6.04 0.55 -0.26
C TYR A 547 4.69 0.64 -0.99
N LEU A 548 3.76 1.44 -0.47
CA LEU A 548 2.42 1.60 -1.03
C LEU A 548 2.47 2.24 -2.43
N ARG A 549 3.33 3.25 -2.63
CA ARG A 549 3.56 3.90 -3.93
C ARG A 549 4.41 3.06 -4.89
N LYS A 550 4.87 1.87 -4.49
CA LYS A 550 5.73 1.00 -5.31
C LYS A 550 7.02 1.70 -5.77
N ALA A 551 7.57 2.56 -4.91
CA ALA A 551 8.75 3.40 -5.18
C ALA A 551 8.64 4.30 -6.43
N VAL A 552 7.40 4.64 -6.82
CA VAL A 552 7.06 5.52 -7.94
C VAL A 552 6.47 6.83 -7.42
N GLY A 553 6.80 7.94 -8.07
CA GLY A 553 6.30 9.27 -7.71
C GLY A 553 7.09 9.96 -6.61
N PRO A 554 6.77 11.24 -6.33
CA PRO A 554 7.39 11.98 -5.24
C PRO A 554 6.94 11.47 -3.88
N SER A 555 7.83 11.49 -2.90
CA SER A 555 7.42 11.34 -1.50
C SER A 555 6.48 12.47 -1.12
N ARG A 556 5.31 12.14 -0.56
CA ARG A 556 4.47 13.15 0.11
C ARG A 556 5.16 13.56 1.41
N ALA A 557 5.04 14.84 1.78
CA ALA A 557 5.58 15.31 3.04
C ALA A 557 4.75 14.73 4.21
N PRO A 558 5.38 14.30 5.31
CA PRO A 558 4.66 14.01 6.54
C PRO A 558 3.82 15.22 6.97
N GLY A 559 2.57 14.99 7.36
CA GLY A 559 1.69 16.07 7.82
C GLY A 559 1.03 16.88 6.71
N ASP A 560 0.60 16.25 5.62
CA ASP A 560 -0.34 16.85 4.67
C ASP A 560 -1.50 17.52 5.43
N GLN A 561 -1.75 18.80 5.15
CA GLN A 561 -2.78 19.58 5.83
C GLN A 561 -4.15 18.93 5.65
N ALA A 562 -4.42 18.32 4.50
CA ALA A 562 -5.67 17.63 4.24
C ALA A 562 -5.86 16.44 5.20
N TRP A 563 -4.84 15.60 5.37
CA TRP A 563 -4.89 14.45 6.27
C TRP A 563 -5.05 14.89 7.73
N THR A 564 -4.28 15.91 8.13
CA THR A 564 -4.31 16.43 9.50
C THR A 564 -5.67 17.03 9.86
N GLN A 565 -6.31 17.72 8.91
CA GLN A 565 -7.67 18.24 9.06
C GLN A 565 -8.74 17.14 9.03
N ALA A 566 -8.48 16.01 8.37
CA ALA A 566 -9.42 14.89 8.25
C ALA A 566 -9.44 13.99 9.50
N LEU A 567 -8.42 14.03 10.35
CA LEU A 567 -8.39 13.28 11.61
C LEU A 567 -9.66 13.51 12.46
N PRO A 568 -10.07 12.52 13.27
CA PRO A 568 -11.07 12.71 14.30
C PRO A 568 -10.69 13.85 15.25
N SER A 569 -11.68 14.58 15.76
CA SER A 569 -11.47 15.63 16.76
C SER A 569 -12.69 15.79 17.64
N VAL A 570 -12.49 16.30 18.85
CA VAL A 570 -13.60 16.55 19.80
C VAL A 570 -14.66 17.45 19.17
N ILE A 571 -14.25 18.49 18.43
CA ILE A 571 -15.16 19.42 17.76
C ILE A 571 -16.01 18.72 16.68
N LYS A 572 -15.39 17.84 15.89
CA LYS A 572 -16.13 17.09 14.85
C LYS A 572 -17.11 16.11 15.48
N GLU A 573 -16.71 15.45 16.56
CA GLU A 573 -17.58 14.52 17.27
C GLU A 573 -18.76 15.23 17.93
N GLU A 574 -18.52 16.39 18.54
CA GLU A 574 -19.58 17.21 19.13
C GLU A 574 -20.65 17.58 18.08
N LYS A 575 -20.21 18.00 16.88
CA LYS A 575 -21.10 18.26 15.74
C LYS A 575 -21.83 17.00 15.29
N MET A 576 -21.10 15.89 15.17
CA MET A 576 -21.65 14.61 14.71
C MET A 576 -22.73 14.08 15.66
N LEU A 577 -22.49 14.08 16.97
CA LEU A 577 -23.50 13.72 17.97
C LEU A 577 -24.65 14.73 17.99
N GLY A 578 -24.39 16.02 17.78
CA GLY A 578 -25.43 17.04 17.62
C GLY A 578 -26.38 16.73 16.46
N ILE A 579 -25.85 16.25 15.32
CA ILE A 579 -26.64 15.79 14.17
C ILE A 579 -27.49 14.57 14.55
N LEU A 580 -26.92 13.59 15.26
CA LEU A 580 -27.68 12.41 15.72
C LEU A 580 -28.82 12.80 16.68
N VAL A 581 -28.56 13.72 17.60
CA VAL A 581 -29.56 14.27 18.52
C VAL A 581 -30.68 14.99 17.76
N GLN A 582 -30.33 15.79 16.74
CA GLN A 582 -31.30 16.48 15.87
C GLN A 582 -32.23 15.48 15.18
N HIS A 583 -31.69 14.36 14.70
CA HIS A 583 -32.45 13.28 14.06
C HIS A 583 -33.04 12.26 15.04
N ARG A 584 -33.02 12.56 16.35
CA ARG A 584 -33.60 11.72 17.42
C ARG A 584 -33.00 10.32 17.51
N VAL A 585 -31.76 10.12 17.08
CA VAL A 585 -31.00 8.89 17.33
C VAL A 585 -30.65 8.83 18.82
N ARG A 586 -30.68 7.62 19.40
CA ARG A 586 -30.62 7.42 20.86
C ARG A 586 -29.38 6.65 21.27
N SER A 587 -28.94 6.83 22.51
CA SER A 587 -27.90 5.94 23.05
C SER A 587 -28.42 4.51 23.20
N GLY A 588 -27.63 3.52 22.75
CA GLY A 588 -27.99 2.10 22.75
C GLY A 588 -28.38 1.53 24.12
N ILE A 589 -27.70 2.00 25.17
CA ILE A 589 -27.97 1.52 26.53
C ILE A 589 -29.12 2.29 27.20
N SER A 590 -29.06 3.62 27.24
CA SER A 590 -30.01 4.43 28.01
C SER A 590 -31.35 4.67 27.30
N GLY A 591 -31.37 4.65 25.96
CA GLY A 591 -32.50 5.08 25.15
C GLY A 591 -32.74 6.59 25.14
N VAL A 592 -31.83 7.40 25.69
CA VAL A 592 -31.94 8.85 25.73
C VAL A 592 -31.47 9.46 24.41
N VAL A 593 -32.19 10.48 23.94
CA VAL A 593 -31.72 11.38 22.88
C VAL A 593 -30.86 12.45 23.54
N GLY A 594 -29.54 12.31 23.43
CA GLY A 594 -28.59 13.21 24.10
C GLY A 594 -27.16 13.02 23.61
N MET A 595 -26.26 13.84 24.16
CA MET A 595 -24.82 13.80 23.85
C MET A 595 -24.15 12.63 24.58
N GLU A 596 -24.51 11.41 24.22
CA GLU A 596 -24.00 10.17 24.78
C GLU A 596 -24.05 9.01 23.79
N VAL A 597 -23.14 8.06 23.98
CA VAL A 597 -23.05 6.81 23.24
C VAL A 597 -22.90 5.69 24.27
N ASP A 598 -23.67 4.62 24.13
CA ASP A 598 -23.64 3.50 25.09
C ASP A 598 -23.79 3.87 26.58
N GLY A 599 -24.61 4.87 26.88
CA GLY A 599 -24.84 5.37 28.24
C GLY A 599 -23.64 6.12 28.83
N LEU A 600 -22.62 6.40 28.01
CA LEU A 600 -21.42 7.13 28.39
C LEU A 600 -21.51 8.58 27.90
N PRO A 601 -21.21 9.57 28.76
CA PRO A 601 -21.35 10.98 28.41
C PRO A 601 -20.26 11.43 27.44
N PHE A 602 -20.62 12.29 26.47
CA PHE A 602 -19.68 12.83 25.49
C PHE A 602 -18.47 13.54 26.13
N HIS A 603 -18.70 14.57 26.94
CA HIS A 603 -17.64 15.48 27.40
C HIS A 603 -16.56 14.83 28.27
N ASN A 604 -16.92 13.84 29.09
CA ASN A 604 -16.00 13.24 30.08
C ASN A 604 -15.51 11.83 29.67
N THR A 605 -15.93 11.33 28.51
CA THR A 605 -15.57 9.96 28.09
C THR A 605 -15.17 9.94 26.63
N HIS A 606 -16.07 10.27 25.71
CA HIS A 606 -15.75 10.23 24.28
C HIS A 606 -14.77 11.32 23.87
N ALA A 607 -14.92 12.54 24.39
CA ALA A 607 -14.00 13.65 24.11
C ALA A 607 -12.57 13.34 24.59
N GLU A 608 -12.43 12.79 25.81
CA GLU A 608 -11.11 12.37 26.33
C GLU A 608 -10.51 11.23 25.52
N MET A 609 -11.32 10.25 25.11
CA MET A 609 -10.87 9.15 24.27
C MET A 609 -10.34 9.66 22.92
N ILE A 610 -11.09 10.53 22.25
CA ILE A 610 -10.67 11.11 20.97
C ILE A 610 -9.37 11.89 21.14
N GLN A 611 -9.23 12.66 22.22
CA GLN A 611 -7.99 13.39 22.50
C GLN A 611 -6.81 12.43 22.68
N LYS A 612 -6.98 11.35 23.45
CA LYS A 612 -5.94 10.31 23.64
C LYS A 612 -5.53 9.68 22.30
N LEU A 613 -6.48 9.30 21.44
CA LEU A 613 -6.18 8.73 20.13
C LEU A 613 -5.40 9.71 19.25
N VAL A 614 -5.80 10.99 19.23
CA VAL A 614 -5.11 12.03 18.47
C VAL A 614 -3.71 12.31 19.03
N ASP A 615 -3.53 12.29 20.35
CA ASP A 615 -2.24 12.49 21.01
C ASP A 615 -1.25 11.37 20.64
N VAL A 616 -1.66 10.11 20.73
CA VAL A 616 -0.86 8.95 20.27
C VAL A 616 -0.51 9.08 18.79
N THR A 617 -1.48 9.50 17.97
CA THR A 617 -1.31 9.68 16.52
C THR A 617 -0.28 10.75 16.19
N ARG A 618 -0.31 11.88 16.90
CA ARG A 618 0.50 13.08 16.62
C ARG A 618 1.79 13.16 17.41
N ALA A 619 1.98 12.31 18.42
CA ALA A 619 3.22 12.27 19.20
C ALA A 619 4.43 12.24 18.24
N GLN A 620 5.23 13.30 18.24
CA GLN A 620 6.47 13.34 17.46
C GLN A 620 7.45 12.32 18.04
N VAL A 621 8.26 11.71 17.16
CA VAL A 621 9.47 10.97 17.56
C VAL A 621 10.59 11.98 17.72
#